data_AF-A0A136J4X6-F1
#
_entry.id   AF-A0A136J4X6-F1
#
_cell.length_a   1.000
_cell.length_b   1.000
_cell.length_c   1.000
_cell.angle_alpha   90.00
_cell.angle_beta   90.00
_cell.angle_gamma   90.00
#
_symmetry.space_group_name_H-M   'P 1'
#
loop_
_entity.id
_entity.type
_entity.pdbx_description
1 polymer ?
#
loop_
_entity_poly.entity_id
_entity_poly.type
_entity_poly.pdbx_seq_one_letter_code
_entity_poly.pdbx_strand_id
1 'polypeptide(L)'
;MSQDAETNEELLQTLQTGVASKEGQESGYQGQLSDAKARAASAATEQEQAKVKIAHLEKRIKEEEPRAKKAKEQNADLLKDLEVLKAQSQKLEAQLSKLGFEPGQEEAMYKQETTLQQSIRKLRQEADALKRKVANIDFNYADPTPNFDRSKVKGLVAQLFTLDKEHTAAGTALEICAGGRLYNVVVDNEVTGTQLLQGGKLRKRVTIIPLNKIAAFKASAQTIATAQKLAPGRVDLALSLVGYDDQVSAAMEYVFGNTLVCHDAETAKRVTFDQNVRMRSITLEGDSY
;
A
#
# COMPACT_ATOMS: atom_id res chain seq x y z
N MET A 1 -39.65 -117.29 2.22
CA MET A 1 -38.80 -116.98 3.38
C MET A 1 -37.57 -116.26 2.87
N SER A 2 -37.25 -115.01 3.20
CA SER A 2 -38.02 -113.88 3.70
C SER A 2 -36.98 -112.75 3.77
N GLN A 3 -37.08 -111.69 2.95
CA GLN A 3 -36.24 -110.49 3.10
C GLN A 3 -36.40 -109.95 4.53
N ASP A 4 -37.61 -110.03 5.09
CA ASP A 4 -37.90 -109.74 6.49
C ASP A 4 -37.20 -110.68 7.49
N ALA A 5 -36.89 -111.92 7.09
CA ALA A 5 -36.21 -112.88 7.97
C ALA A 5 -34.72 -112.66 7.89
N GLU A 6 -34.16 -112.40 6.70
CA GLU A 6 -32.76 -111.97 6.56
C GLU A 6 -32.52 -110.65 7.30
N THR A 7 -33.42 -109.66 7.22
CA THR A 7 -33.29 -108.43 8.00
C THR A 7 -33.48 -108.64 9.50
N ASN A 8 -34.37 -109.55 9.92
CA ASN A 8 -34.57 -109.86 11.35
C ASN A 8 -33.44 -110.72 11.93
N GLU A 9 -32.83 -111.59 11.14
CA GLU A 9 -31.68 -112.40 11.50
C GLU A 9 -30.41 -111.54 11.53
N GLU A 10 -30.24 -110.61 10.57
CA GLU A 10 -29.24 -109.54 10.63
C GLU A 10 -29.45 -108.65 11.87
N LEU A 11 -30.70 -108.29 12.21
CA LEU A 11 -31.05 -107.53 13.42
C LEU A 11 -30.67 -108.29 14.69
N LEU A 12 -30.98 -109.59 14.77
CA LEU A 12 -30.62 -110.45 15.90
C LEU A 12 -29.09 -110.58 16.03
N GLN A 13 -28.39 -110.83 14.93
CA GLN A 13 -26.94 -111.04 14.92
C GLN A 13 -26.18 -109.76 15.29
N THR A 14 -26.62 -108.60 14.78
CA THR A 14 -26.04 -107.29 15.12
C THR A 14 -26.36 -106.86 16.56
N LEU A 15 -27.55 -107.18 17.10
CA LEU A 15 -27.89 -106.95 18.52
C LEU A 15 -27.07 -107.84 19.46
N GLN A 16 -26.74 -109.06 19.03
CA GLN A 16 -26.05 -110.06 19.86
C GLN A 16 -24.52 -109.93 19.83
N THR A 17 -23.93 -109.44 18.73
CA THR A 17 -22.46 -109.36 18.55
C THR A 17 -21.93 -107.93 18.38
N GLY A 18 -22.79 -106.95 18.13
CA GLY A 18 -22.40 -105.54 17.98
C GLY A 18 -21.77 -105.16 16.64
N VAL A 19 -21.54 -106.10 15.72
CA VAL A 19 -20.86 -105.88 14.42
C VAL A 19 -21.81 -106.18 13.26
N ALA A 20 -21.78 -105.36 12.21
CA ALA A 20 -22.59 -105.52 11.00
C ALA A 20 -22.15 -106.76 10.19
N SER A 21 -23.12 -107.51 9.62
CA SER A 21 -22.84 -108.73 8.84
C SER A 21 -22.62 -108.49 7.33
N LYS A 22 -22.54 -107.22 6.87
CA LYS A 22 -22.29 -106.87 5.45
C LYS A 22 -21.04 -106.00 5.28
N GLU A 23 -20.16 -106.39 4.35
CA GLU A 23 -19.00 -105.61 3.92
C GLU A 23 -19.45 -104.22 3.42
N GLY A 24 -18.97 -103.17 4.09
CA GLY A 24 -19.26 -101.76 3.77
C GLY A 24 -20.08 -101.00 4.81
N GLN A 25 -20.66 -101.65 5.82
CA GLN A 25 -21.23 -100.97 7.00
C GLN A 25 -20.31 -101.17 8.21
N GLU A 26 -19.48 -100.16 8.51
CA GLU A 26 -18.48 -100.21 9.59
C GLU A 26 -19.06 -100.24 11.02
N SER A 27 -20.38 -100.09 11.21
CA SER A 27 -21.04 -100.19 12.52
C SER A 27 -22.42 -100.86 12.44
N GLY A 28 -22.75 -101.72 13.42
CA GLY A 28 -24.06 -102.39 13.50
C GLY A 28 -25.23 -101.43 13.73
N TYR A 29 -26.48 -101.90 13.70
CA TYR A 29 -27.67 -101.06 13.91
C TYR A 29 -27.65 -100.24 15.22
N GLN A 30 -26.98 -100.75 16.26
CA GLN A 30 -26.73 -100.01 17.50
C GLN A 30 -25.86 -98.75 17.28
N GLY A 31 -24.86 -98.83 16.40
CA GLY A 31 -23.99 -97.73 15.99
C GLY A 31 -24.72 -96.72 15.12
N GLN A 32 -25.53 -97.17 14.16
CA GLN A 32 -26.38 -96.28 13.36
C GLN A 32 -27.42 -95.54 14.22
N LEU A 33 -28.00 -96.21 15.23
CA LEU A 33 -28.89 -95.58 16.21
C LEU A 33 -28.14 -94.57 17.08
N SER A 34 -26.91 -94.87 17.49
CA SER A 34 -26.04 -93.95 18.21
C SER A 34 -25.68 -92.72 17.36
N ASP A 35 -25.31 -92.90 16.09
CA ASP A 35 -24.99 -91.83 15.16
C ASP A 35 -26.22 -90.99 14.78
N ALA A 36 -27.39 -91.61 14.66
CA ALA A 36 -28.64 -90.90 14.46
C ALA A 36 -29.03 -90.08 15.70
N LYS A 37 -28.83 -90.63 16.90
CA LYS A 37 -29.02 -89.90 18.18
C LYS A 37 -28.01 -88.76 18.33
N ALA A 38 -26.74 -88.97 17.96
CA ALA A 38 -25.71 -87.94 17.99
C ALA A 38 -26.00 -86.81 16.99
N ARG A 39 -26.44 -87.14 15.76
CA ARG A 39 -26.89 -86.17 14.77
C ARG A 39 -28.13 -85.40 15.23
N ALA A 40 -29.12 -86.08 15.81
CA ALA A 40 -30.31 -85.44 16.37
C ALA A 40 -29.97 -84.50 17.54
N ALA A 41 -29.06 -84.91 18.43
CA ALA A 41 -28.58 -84.07 19.53
C ALA A 41 -27.78 -82.86 19.01
N SER A 42 -26.91 -83.04 18.02
CA SER A 42 -26.16 -81.95 17.37
C SER A 42 -27.11 -80.94 16.70
N ALA A 43 -28.08 -81.44 15.92
CA ALA A 43 -29.07 -80.61 15.26
C ALA A 43 -29.97 -79.87 16.26
N ALA A 44 -30.35 -80.50 17.38
CA ALA A 44 -31.09 -79.85 18.46
C ALA A 44 -30.27 -78.74 19.13
N THR A 45 -28.97 -78.96 19.32
CA THR A 45 -28.06 -77.97 19.89
C THR A 45 -27.86 -76.77 18.94
N GLU A 46 -27.68 -77.03 17.64
CA GLU A 46 -27.60 -75.99 16.61
C GLU A 46 -28.91 -75.20 16.50
N GLN A 47 -30.06 -75.88 16.56
CA GLN A 47 -31.36 -75.22 16.56
C GLN A 47 -31.51 -74.28 17.76
N GLU A 48 -31.09 -74.72 18.95
CA GLU A 48 -31.20 -73.89 20.16
C GLU A 48 -30.22 -72.71 20.12
N GLN A 49 -28.99 -72.92 19.63
CA GLN A 49 -28.03 -71.84 19.37
C GLN A 49 -28.57 -70.83 18.34
N ALA A 50 -29.24 -71.30 17.29
CA ALA A 50 -29.86 -70.47 16.27
C ALA A 50 -31.02 -69.65 16.86
N LYS A 51 -31.88 -70.25 17.69
CA LYS A 51 -32.95 -69.53 18.39
C LYS A 51 -32.42 -68.42 19.30
N VAL A 52 -31.36 -68.69 20.07
CA VAL A 52 -30.74 -67.67 20.93
C VAL A 52 -30.15 -66.53 20.09
N LYS A 53 -29.51 -66.84 18.95
CA LYS A 53 -29.00 -65.81 18.02
C LYS A 53 -30.13 -64.99 17.40
N ILE A 54 -31.22 -65.63 16.97
CA ILE A 54 -32.40 -64.94 16.43
C ILE A 54 -32.99 -64.01 17.49
N ALA A 55 -33.23 -64.49 18.71
CA ALA A 55 -33.76 -63.66 19.79
C ALA A 55 -32.85 -62.45 20.13
N HIS A 56 -31.53 -62.64 20.11
CA HIS A 56 -30.58 -61.55 20.31
C HIS A 56 -30.61 -60.53 19.16
N LEU A 57 -30.66 -60.99 17.91
CA LEU A 57 -30.73 -60.12 16.73
C LEU A 57 -32.07 -59.38 16.65
N GLU A 58 -33.19 -60.03 16.96
CA GLU A 58 -34.51 -59.38 17.04
C GLU A 58 -34.54 -58.29 18.11
N LYS A 59 -33.93 -58.54 19.27
CA LYS A 59 -33.79 -57.51 20.32
C LYS A 59 -32.95 -56.32 19.84
N ARG A 60 -31.82 -56.58 19.17
CA ARG A 60 -30.98 -55.53 18.58
C ARG A 60 -31.71 -54.74 17.51
N ILE A 61 -32.50 -55.38 16.65
CA ILE A 61 -33.32 -54.71 15.64
C ILE A 61 -34.35 -53.81 16.32
N LYS A 62 -35.07 -54.30 17.35
CA LYS A 62 -36.04 -53.50 18.11
C LYS A 62 -35.41 -52.27 18.79
N GLU A 63 -34.15 -52.35 19.22
CA GLU A 63 -33.46 -51.24 19.87
C GLU A 63 -32.83 -50.25 18.86
N GLU A 64 -32.22 -50.74 17.78
CA GLU A 64 -31.49 -49.93 16.81
C GLU A 64 -32.39 -49.32 15.73
N GLU A 65 -33.47 -49.98 15.32
CA GLU A 65 -34.41 -49.45 14.32
C GLU A 65 -35.04 -48.09 14.73
N PRO A 66 -35.55 -47.89 15.96
CA PRO A 66 -36.06 -46.58 16.37
C PRO A 66 -34.95 -45.54 16.55
N ARG A 67 -33.73 -45.95 16.93
CA ARG A 67 -32.56 -45.05 16.99
C ARG A 67 -32.17 -44.57 15.58
N ALA A 68 -32.12 -45.47 14.61
CA ALA A 68 -31.83 -45.14 13.22
C ALA A 68 -32.90 -44.21 12.61
N LYS A 69 -34.19 -44.43 12.92
CA LYS A 69 -35.28 -43.54 12.49
C LYS A 69 -35.14 -42.14 13.10
N LYS A 70 -34.92 -42.03 14.41
CA LYS A 70 -34.68 -40.74 15.08
C LYS A 70 -33.44 -40.02 14.53
N ALA A 71 -32.33 -40.73 14.33
CA ALA A 71 -31.11 -40.16 13.78
C ALA A 71 -31.31 -39.66 12.34
N LYS A 72 -32.13 -40.36 11.54
CA LYS A 72 -32.49 -39.95 10.17
C LYS A 72 -33.34 -38.68 10.16
N GLU A 73 -34.34 -38.58 11.05
CA GLU A 73 -35.17 -37.38 11.22
C GLU A 73 -34.31 -36.19 11.66
N GLN A 74 -33.48 -36.37 12.68
CA GLN A 74 -32.55 -35.33 13.17
C GLN A 74 -31.57 -34.86 12.08
N ASN A 75 -31.01 -35.79 11.29
CA ASN A 75 -30.14 -35.41 10.17
C ASN A 75 -30.89 -34.63 9.09
N ALA A 76 -32.14 -35.01 8.79
CA ALA A 76 -32.94 -34.30 7.80
C ALA A 76 -33.24 -32.87 8.24
N ASP A 77 -33.52 -32.65 9.53
CA ASP A 77 -33.75 -31.32 10.08
C ASP A 77 -32.46 -30.49 10.13
N LEU A 78 -31.36 -31.08 10.60
CA LEU A 78 -30.04 -30.42 10.59
C LEU A 78 -29.59 -30.00 9.19
N LEU A 79 -29.86 -30.81 8.16
CA LEU A 79 -29.54 -30.47 6.78
C LEU A 79 -30.36 -29.26 6.28
N LYS A 80 -31.65 -29.19 6.63
CA LYS A 80 -32.49 -28.03 6.32
C LYS A 80 -31.98 -26.77 7.03
N ASP A 81 -31.62 -26.88 8.30
CA ASP A 81 -31.08 -25.75 9.07
C ASP A 81 -29.77 -25.25 8.47
N LEU A 82 -28.91 -26.17 8.01
CA LEU A 82 -27.66 -25.84 7.34
C LEU A 82 -27.91 -25.10 6.01
N GLU A 83 -28.89 -25.53 5.22
CA GLU A 83 -29.30 -24.83 3.99
C GLU A 83 -29.83 -23.42 4.29
N VAL A 84 -30.67 -23.28 5.32
CA VAL A 84 -31.20 -21.98 5.75
C VAL A 84 -30.06 -21.05 6.20
N LEU A 85 -29.14 -21.55 7.04
CA LEU A 85 -27.97 -20.79 7.51
C LEU A 85 -27.05 -20.39 6.36
N LYS A 86 -26.83 -21.26 5.38
CA LYS A 86 -26.06 -20.93 4.17
C LYS A 86 -26.73 -19.83 3.35
N ALA A 87 -28.04 -19.92 3.14
CA ALA A 87 -28.79 -18.90 2.41
C ALA A 87 -28.76 -17.54 3.15
N GLN A 88 -28.84 -17.56 4.49
CA GLN A 88 -28.68 -16.36 5.31
C GLN A 88 -27.27 -15.77 5.21
N SER A 89 -26.22 -16.59 5.27
CA SER A 89 -24.83 -16.17 5.09
C SER A 89 -24.63 -15.48 3.74
N GLN A 90 -25.10 -16.10 2.65
CA GLN A 90 -25.01 -15.52 1.30
C GLN A 90 -25.80 -14.21 1.18
N LYS A 91 -26.98 -14.12 1.82
CA LYS A 91 -27.77 -12.88 1.83
C LYS A 91 -27.04 -11.76 2.58
N LEU A 92 -26.41 -12.08 3.71
CA LEU A 92 -25.62 -11.14 4.50
C LEU A 92 -24.35 -10.70 3.75
N GLU A 93 -23.63 -11.62 3.09
CA GLU A 93 -22.49 -11.29 2.23
C GLU A 93 -22.89 -10.42 1.04
N ALA A 94 -24.04 -10.69 0.42
CA ALA A 94 -24.60 -9.85 -0.65
C ALA A 94 -25.00 -8.45 -0.13
N GLN A 95 -25.46 -8.35 1.12
CA GLN A 95 -25.75 -7.07 1.76
C GLN A 95 -24.46 -6.29 2.10
N LEU A 96 -23.45 -6.95 2.64
CA LEU A 96 -22.13 -6.36 2.93
C LEU A 96 -21.44 -5.84 1.67
N SER A 97 -21.45 -6.62 0.59
CA SER A 97 -20.90 -6.20 -0.70
C SER A 97 -21.69 -5.03 -1.32
N LYS A 98 -23.03 -5.02 -1.21
CA LYS A 98 -23.86 -3.86 -1.63
C LYS A 98 -23.55 -2.59 -0.83
N LEU A 99 -23.15 -2.74 0.44
CA LEU A 99 -22.71 -1.63 1.29
C LEU A 99 -21.28 -1.17 0.98
N GLY A 100 -20.59 -1.84 0.04
CA GLY A 100 -19.22 -1.51 -0.34
C GLY A 100 -18.17 -1.97 0.67
N PHE A 101 -18.51 -2.88 1.58
CA PHE A 101 -17.55 -3.44 2.52
C PHE A 101 -16.67 -4.47 1.81
N GLU A 102 -15.39 -4.14 1.68
CA GLU A 102 -14.36 -5.09 1.26
C GLU A 102 -13.45 -5.44 2.44
N PRO A 103 -13.37 -6.73 2.83
CA PRO A 103 -12.48 -7.17 3.88
C PRO A 103 -11.04 -6.76 3.62
N GLY A 104 -10.41 -6.06 4.57
CA GLY A 104 -9.02 -5.64 4.48
C GLY A 104 -8.77 -4.29 3.79
N GLN A 105 -9.76 -3.67 3.13
CA GLN A 105 -9.60 -2.32 2.59
C GLN A 105 -9.35 -1.28 3.69
N GLU A 106 -10.11 -1.34 4.79
CA GLU A 106 -9.94 -0.45 5.93
C GLU A 106 -8.55 -0.59 6.57
N GLU A 107 -8.06 -1.82 6.72
CA GLU A 107 -6.72 -2.08 7.23
C GLU A 107 -5.63 -1.54 6.27
N ALA A 108 -5.84 -1.67 4.97
CA ALA A 108 -4.96 -1.07 3.96
C ALA A 108 -4.98 0.47 4.02
N MET A 109 -6.15 1.09 4.21
CA MET A 109 -6.28 2.53 4.38
C MET A 109 -5.54 3.02 5.63
N TYR A 110 -5.68 2.35 6.77
CA TYR A 110 -4.94 2.69 8.00
C TYR A 110 -3.43 2.55 7.83
N LYS A 111 -2.96 1.52 7.10
CA LYS A 111 -1.55 1.36 6.77
C LYS A 111 -1.06 2.53 5.90
N GLN A 112 -1.80 2.89 4.85
CA GLN A 112 -1.47 4.02 3.99
C GLN A 112 -1.45 5.34 4.76
N GLU A 113 -2.45 5.59 5.60
CA GLU A 113 -2.52 6.77 6.45
C GLU A 113 -1.27 6.85 7.34
N THR A 114 -0.91 5.76 7.99
CA THR A 114 0.29 5.71 8.85
C THR A 114 1.56 6.02 8.07
N THR A 115 1.73 5.45 6.87
CA THR A 115 2.88 5.72 5.99
C THR A 115 2.91 7.18 5.52
N LEU A 116 1.77 7.74 5.15
CA LEU A 116 1.66 9.14 4.74
C LEU A 116 1.98 10.08 5.91
N GLN A 117 1.46 9.80 7.11
CA GLN A 117 1.76 10.57 8.32
C GLN A 117 3.26 10.55 8.65
N GLN A 118 3.92 9.39 8.54
CA GLN A 118 5.37 9.28 8.71
C GLN A 118 6.13 10.11 7.68
N SER A 119 5.71 10.04 6.41
CA SER A 119 6.31 10.82 5.31
C SER A 119 6.15 12.32 5.53
N ILE A 120 4.97 12.78 5.97
CA ILE A 120 4.72 14.19 6.33
C ILE A 120 5.64 14.63 7.47
N ARG A 121 5.78 13.80 8.52
CA ARG A 121 6.68 14.11 9.65
C ARG A 121 8.12 14.25 9.19
N LYS A 122 8.61 13.34 8.34
CA LYS A 122 9.97 13.39 7.79
C LYS A 122 10.18 14.64 6.92
N LEU A 123 9.28 14.91 5.97
CA LEU A 123 9.36 16.10 5.12
C LEU A 123 9.31 17.40 5.93
N ARG A 124 8.50 17.46 7.00
CA ARG A 124 8.49 18.62 7.91
C ARG A 124 9.82 18.79 8.63
N GLN A 125 10.42 17.72 9.13
CA GLN A 125 11.74 17.78 9.78
C GLN A 125 12.83 18.24 8.80
N GLU A 126 12.82 17.75 7.57
CA GLU A 126 13.75 18.16 6.52
C GLU A 126 13.55 19.64 6.14
N ALA A 127 12.29 20.07 5.97
CA ALA A 127 11.96 21.46 5.70
C ALA A 127 12.39 22.39 6.85
N ASP A 128 12.15 22.01 8.11
CA ASP A 128 12.57 22.78 9.28
C ASP A 128 14.10 22.84 9.40
N ALA A 129 14.80 21.75 9.09
CA ALA A 129 16.26 21.72 9.06
C ALA A 129 16.83 22.65 7.97
N LEU A 130 16.23 22.65 6.78
CA LEU A 130 16.61 23.55 5.70
C LEU A 130 16.31 25.01 6.06
N LYS A 131 15.14 25.27 6.62
CA LYS A 131 14.71 26.60 7.10
C LYS A 131 15.68 27.19 8.12
N ARG A 132 16.24 26.37 9.02
CA ARG A 132 17.28 26.79 9.97
C ARG A 132 18.60 27.15 9.28
N LYS A 133 19.00 26.42 8.24
CA LYS A 133 20.23 26.72 7.47
C LYS A 133 20.10 28.03 6.69
N VAL A 134 18.89 28.36 6.25
CA VAL A 134 18.61 29.55 5.43
C VAL A 134 17.74 30.55 6.20
N ALA A 135 18.02 30.79 7.49
CA ALA A 135 17.15 31.62 8.35
C ALA A 135 16.89 33.07 7.85
N ASN A 136 17.68 33.55 6.89
CA ASN A 136 17.53 34.88 6.29
C ASN A 136 16.50 34.94 5.14
N ILE A 137 15.95 33.81 4.67
CA ILE A 137 14.89 33.80 3.64
C ILE A 137 13.46 33.79 4.21
N ASP A 138 13.28 33.85 5.52
CA ASP A 138 11.95 34.03 6.10
C ASP A 138 11.62 35.52 6.27
N PHE A 139 10.60 35.99 5.56
CA PHE A 139 10.01 37.31 5.78
C PHE A 139 8.74 37.20 6.63
N ASN A 140 8.85 37.56 7.91
CA ASN A 140 7.73 37.58 8.85
C ASN A 140 7.28 39.02 9.14
N TYR A 141 5.99 39.30 8.97
CA TYR A 141 5.36 40.57 9.28
C TYR A 141 3.97 40.36 9.91
N ALA A 142 3.55 41.30 10.75
CA ALA A 142 2.18 41.40 11.24
C ALA A 142 1.32 42.14 10.21
N ASP A 143 0.02 41.82 10.14
CA ASP A 143 -0.88 42.53 9.23
C ASP A 143 -0.92 44.02 9.60
N PRO A 144 -0.52 44.93 8.68
CA PRO A 144 -0.37 46.35 9.00
C PRO A 144 -1.72 47.07 9.14
N THR A 145 -2.79 46.52 8.56
CA THR A 145 -4.15 47.03 8.63
C THR A 145 -5.16 45.88 8.83
N PRO A 146 -6.36 46.14 9.39
CA PRO A 146 -7.44 45.15 9.40
C PRO A 146 -7.76 44.68 7.98
N ASN A 147 -8.01 43.38 7.82
CA ASN A 147 -8.28 42.74 6.52
C ASN A 147 -7.20 43.00 5.45
N PHE A 148 -5.93 43.09 5.86
CA PHE A 148 -4.83 43.26 4.93
C PHE A 148 -4.73 42.08 3.95
N ASP A 149 -4.71 42.39 2.66
CA ASP A 149 -4.51 41.39 1.62
C ASP A 149 -3.02 41.03 1.50
N ARG A 150 -2.67 39.84 2.02
CA ARG A 150 -1.29 39.33 2.01
C ARG A 150 -0.75 39.04 0.60
N SER A 151 -1.61 38.89 -0.40
CA SER A 151 -1.18 38.64 -1.79
C SER A 151 -0.45 39.83 -2.42
N LYS A 152 -0.61 41.02 -1.84
CA LYS A 152 0.11 42.26 -2.19
C LYS A 152 1.60 42.18 -1.86
N VAL A 153 2.00 41.28 -0.95
CA VAL A 153 3.39 41.01 -0.61
C VAL A 153 3.83 39.77 -1.36
N LYS A 154 4.67 39.94 -2.39
CA LYS A 154 5.14 38.83 -3.23
C LYS A 154 6.16 37.97 -2.48
N GLY A 155 6.97 38.58 -1.62
CA GLY A 155 7.96 37.88 -0.80
C GLY A 155 9.38 38.38 -1.04
N LEU A 156 10.38 37.64 -0.59
CA LEU A 156 11.78 37.98 -0.81
C LEU A 156 12.21 37.65 -2.23
N VAL A 157 13.10 38.44 -2.82
CA VAL A 157 13.66 38.18 -4.15
C VAL A 157 14.20 36.74 -4.25
N ALA A 158 14.91 36.25 -3.23
CA ALA A 158 15.47 34.89 -3.19
C ALA A 158 14.45 33.75 -3.35
N GLN A 159 13.16 34.01 -3.16
CA GLN A 159 12.07 33.02 -3.29
C GLN A 159 11.25 33.20 -4.58
N LEU A 160 11.56 34.23 -5.37
CA LEU A 160 10.74 34.67 -6.50
C LEU A 160 11.37 34.35 -7.86
N PHE A 161 12.52 33.69 -7.87
CA PHE A 161 13.15 33.16 -9.07
C PHE A 161 13.63 31.72 -8.84
N THR A 162 13.87 31.04 -9.95
CA THR A 162 14.36 29.67 -10.03
C THR A 162 15.61 29.63 -10.90
N LEU A 163 16.45 28.62 -10.68
CA LEU A 163 17.65 28.38 -11.46
C LEU A 163 17.56 26.96 -12.02
N ASP A 164 17.61 26.84 -13.34
CA ASP A 164 17.57 25.54 -14.00
C ASP A 164 18.84 24.75 -13.70
N LYS A 165 18.72 23.41 -13.71
CA LYS A 165 19.84 22.51 -13.37
C LYS A 165 21.05 22.74 -14.28
N GLU A 166 20.83 23.09 -15.53
CA GLU A 166 21.86 23.40 -16.52
C GLU A 166 22.68 24.64 -16.15
N HIS A 167 22.09 25.57 -15.39
CA HIS A 167 22.70 26.84 -14.98
C HIS A 167 23.18 26.85 -13.52
N THR A 168 23.16 25.71 -12.82
CA THR A 168 23.57 25.61 -11.42
C THR A 168 24.99 26.14 -11.17
N ALA A 169 25.90 26.00 -12.15
CA ALA A 169 27.25 26.54 -12.09
C ALA A 169 27.31 28.07 -11.95
N ALA A 170 26.27 28.78 -12.40
CA ALA A 170 26.15 30.23 -12.24
C ALA A 170 25.57 30.65 -10.88
N GLY A 171 25.21 29.71 -9.99
CA GLY A 171 24.58 30.00 -8.70
C GLY A 171 25.39 30.98 -7.85
N THR A 172 26.70 30.76 -7.73
CA THR A 172 27.61 31.66 -6.99
C THR A 172 27.67 33.06 -7.63
N ALA A 173 27.77 33.14 -8.96
CA ALA A 173 27.78 34.41 -9.67
C ALA A 173 26.46 35.18 -9.50
N LEU A 174 25.32 34.48 -9.55
CA LEU A 174 23.99 35.05 -9.35
C LEU A 174 23.77 35.52 -7.90
N GLU A 175 24.28 34.78 -6.93
CA GLU A 175 24.28 35.18 -5.52
C GLU A 175 25.05 36.50 -5.33
N ILE A 176 26.24 36.62 -5.91
CA ILE A 176 27.09 37.82 -5.81
C ILE A 176 26.54 38.98 -6.67
N CYS A 177 25.85 38.64 -7.77
CA CYS A 177 25.13 39.61 -8.59
C CYS A 177 24.07 40.32 -7.77
N ALA A 178 23.16 39.55 -7.16
CA ALA A 178 22.08 40.09 -6.36
C ALA A 178 22.57 40.65 -5.02
N GLY A 179 23.55 39.99 -4.38
CA GLY A 179 24.11 40.35 -3.09
C GLY A 179 23.02 40.55 -2.03
N GLY A 180 23.07 41.68 -1.32
CA GLY A 180 22.04 42.02 -0.33
C GLY A 180 20.62 42.15 -0.90
N ARG A 181 20.46 42.36 -2.22
CA ARG A 181 19.14 42.49 -2.86
C ARG A 181 18.33 41.19 -2.85
N LEU A 182 18.97 40.03 -2.64
CA LEU A 182 18.27 38.75 -2.43
C LEU A 182 17.27 38.81 -1.27
N TYR A 183 17.57 39.63 -0.27
CA TYR A 183 16.77 39.80 0.94
C TYR A 183 15.83 41.00 0.88
N ASN A 184 15.68 41.63 -0.29
CA ASN A 184 14.68 42.67 -0.48
C ASN A 184 13.29 42.05 -0.63
N VAL A 185 12.28 42.73 -0.11
CA VAL A 185 10.88 42.28 -0.18
C VAL A 185 10.17 42.97 -1.34
N VAL A 186 9.62 42.18 -2.25
CA VAL A 186 8.83 42.66 -3.40
C VAL A 186 7.38 42.83 -2.99
N VAL A 187 6.79 43.98 -3.30
CA VAL A 187 5.38 44.32 -3.05
C VAL A 187 4.74 44.88 -4.30
N ASP A 188 3.42 44.81 -4.39
CA ASP A 188 2.64 45.35 -5.51
C ASP A 188 2.88 46.86 -5.75
N ASN A 189 2.88 47.66 -4.69
CA ASN A 189 3.03 49.12 -4.76
C ASN A 189 3.69 49.77 -3.53
N GLU A 190 4.01 51.07 -3.65
CA GLU A 190 4.65 51.88 -2.62
C GLU A 190 3.78 52.07 -1.36
N VAL A 191 2.46 52.05 -1.51
CA VAL A 191 1.51 52.15 -0.39
C VAL A 191 1.62 50.92 0.51
N THR A 192 1.58 49.72 -0.07
CA THR A 192 1.81 48.46 0.64
C THR A 192 3.18 48.45 1.32
N GLY A 193 4.21 48.92 0.63
CA GLY A 193 5.55 49.05 1.21
C GLY A 193 5.57 49.93 2.46
N THR A 194 4.89 51.08 2.40
CA THR A 194 4.81 52.02 3.53
C THR A 194 4.01 51.43 4.69
N GLN A 195 2.90 50.74 4.41
CA GLN A 195 2.11 50.04 5.42
C GLN A 195 2.94 48.98 6.16
N LEU A 196 3.75 48.19 5.44
CA LEU A 196 4.63 47.20 6.06
C LEU A 196 5.71 47.83 6.94
N LEU A 197 6.31 48.94 6.50
CA LEU A 197 7.35 49.63 7.28
C LEU A 197 6.79 50.26 8.57
N GLN A 198 5.57 50.79 8.52
CA GLN A 198 4.93 51.46 9.66
C GLN A 198 4.22 50.49 10.62
N GLY A 199 3.43 49.55 10.07
CA GLY A 199 2.54 48.67 10.82
C GLY A 199 2.96 47.18 10.85
N GLY A 200 3.94 46.78 10.03
CA GLY A 200 4.30 45.37 9.85
C GLY A 200 5.10 44.73 10.99
N LYS A 201 5.49 45.51 12.01
CA LYS A 201 6.29 45.05 13.18
C LYS A 201 7.51 44.21 12.78
N LEU A 202 8.26 44.72 11.79
CA LEU A 202 9.43 44.03 11.24
C LEU A 202 10.54 43.89 12.29
N ARG A 203 11.07 42.67 12.45
CA ARG A 203 12.10 42.37 13.46
C ARG A 203 13.51 42.82 13.07
N LYS A 204 13.73 43.10 11.79
CA LYS A 204 15.03 43.48 11.21
C LYS A 204 14.80 44.60 10.18
N ARG A 205 15.87 45.32 9.84
CA ARG A 205 15.84 46.28 8.73
C ARG A 205 15.61 45.53 7.41
N VAL A 206 14.64 45.99 6.63
CA VAL A 206 14.26 45.39 5.34
C VAL A 206 14.22 46.50 4.29
N THR A 207 14.63 46.15 3.07
CA THR A 207 14.49 47.01 1.88
C THR A 207 13.31 46.50 1.08
N ILE A 208 12.38 47.39 0.71
CA ILE A 208 11.18 47.04 -0.05
C ILE A 208 11.33 47.48 -1.51
N ILE A 209 10.90 46.64 -2.45
CA ILE A 209 10.83 46.90 -3.88
C ILE A 209 9.35 47.03 -4.28
N PRO A 210 8.82 48.25 -4.42
CA PRO A 210 7.47 48.46 -4.93
C PRO A 210 7.44 48.31 -6.46
N LEU A 211 6.69 47.32 -6.97
CA LEU A 211 6.65 47.00 -8.39
C LEU A 211 6.12 48.16 -9.26
N ASN A 212 5.21 49.00 -8.74
CA ASN A 212 4.67 50.13 -9.48
C ASN A 212 5.60 51.36 -9.58
N LYS A 213 6.69 51.42 -8.79
CA LYS A 213 7.62 52.56 -8.73
C LYS A 213 9.07 52.20 -9.04
N ILE A 214 9.41 50.91 -9.05
CA ILE A 214 10.78 50.49 -9.28
C ILE A 214 11.21 50.86 -10.70
N ALA A 215 12.28 51.66 -10.80
CA ALA A 215 12.94 51.92 -12.07
C ALA A 215 14.03 50.85 -12.25
N ALA A 216 13.76 49.87 -13.11
CA ALA A 216 14.73 48.86 -13.48
C ALA A 216 15.59 49.34 -14.65
N PHE A 217 16.90 49.19 -14.54
CA PHE A 217 17.79 49.29 -15.69
C PHE A 217 18.00 47.89 -16.26
N LYS A 218 17.61 47.71 -17.52
CA LYS A 218 17.87 46.49 -18.28
C LYS A 218 18.89 46.79 -19.37
N ALA A 219 19.94 45.98 -19.43
CA ALA A 219 20.93 46.06 -20.49
C ALA A 219 20.26 46.02 -21.87
N SER A 220 20.71 46.89 -22.78
CA SER A 220 20.15 46.93 -24.13
C SER A 220 20.51 45.67 -24.91
N ALA A 221 19.65 45.26 -25.85
CA ALA A 221 19.95 44.13 -26.73
C ALA A 221 21.26 44.31 -27.51
N GLN A 222 21.62 45.56 -27.85
CA GLN A 222 22.87 45.88 -28.53
C GLN A 222 24.08 45.64 -27.62
N THR A 223 23.99 46.05 -26.35
CA THR A 223 25.03 45.85 -25.33
C THR A 223 25.26 44.35 -25.10
N ILE A 224 24.18 43.58 -24.94
CA ILE A 224 24.25 42.12 -24.75
C ILE A 224 24.85 41.43 -25.97
N ALA A 225 24.38 41.79 -27.19
CA ALA A 225 24.92 41.23 -28.42
C ALA A 225 26.40 41.58 -28.63
N THR A 226 26.83 42.76 -28.19
CA THR A 226 28.25 43.17 -28.25
C THR A 226 29.09 42.35 -27.28
N ALA A 227 28.63 42.16 -26.04
CA ALA A 227 29.28 41.28 -25.07
C ALA A 227 29.42 39.84 -25.60
N GLN A 228 28.34 39.29 -26.16
CA GLN A 228 28.35 37.94 -26.75
C GLN A 228 29.29 37.83 -27.96
N LYS A 229 29.44 38.88 -28.78
CA LYS A 229 30.43 38.89 -29.87
C LYS A 229 31.87 38.95 -29.36
N LEU A 230 32.12 39.66 -28.26
CA LEU A 230 33.43 39.72 -27.63
C LEU A 230 33.82 38.35 -27.04
N ALA A 231 32.89 37.67 -26.39
CA ALA A 231 33.13 36.37 -25.77
C ALA A 231 32.02 35.35 -26.07
N PRO A 232 32.00 34.78 -27.29
CA PRO A 232 30.94 33.86 -27.71
C PRO A 232 30.82 32.64 -26.80
N GLY A 233 29.62 32.39 -26.28
CA GLY A 233 29.32 31.25 -25.39
C GLY A 233 29.98 31.33 -24.02
N ARG A 234 30.57 32.47 -23.64
CA ARG A 234 31.26 32.66 -22.35
C ARG A 234 30.70 33.78 -21.50
N VAL A 235 29.71 34.51 -21.99
CA VAL A 235 29.06 35.62 -21.29
C VAL A 235 27.55 35.62 -21.51
N ASP A 236 26.82 35.76 -20.41
CA ASP A 236 25.36 35.81 -20.39
C ASP A 236 24.89 36.96 -19.49
N LEU A 237 23.68 37.47 -19.74
CA LEU A 237 23.05 38.41 -18.81
C LEU A 237 22.57 37.62 -17.59
N ALA A 238 22.83 38.10 -16.37
CA ALA A 238 22.36 37.40 -15.16
C ALA A 238 20.84 37.15 -15.19
N LEU A 239 20.07 38.10 -15.71
CA LEU A 239 18.62 37.98 -15.86
C LEU A 239 18.20 36.84 -16.80
N SER A 240 18.99 36.48 -17.82
CA SER A 240 18.65 35.39 -18.74
C SER A 240 18.94 34.00 -18.18
N LEU A 241 19.63 33.90 -17.05
CA LEU A 241 19.97 32.63 -16.40
C LEU A 241 18.93 32.20 -15.33
N VAL A 242 17.96 33.06 -15.02
CA VAL A 242 16.96 32.83 -13.97
C VAL A 242 15.56 32.77 -14.54
N GLY A 243 14.74 31.84 -14.05
CA GLY A 243 13.31 31.76 -14.38
C GLY A 243 12.45 32.43 -13.31
N TYR A 244 11.47 33.24 -13.69
CA TYR A 244 10.60 33.97 -12.75
C TYR A 244 9.24 34.28 -13.37
N ASP A 245 8.25 34.57 -12.52
CA ASP A 245 6.91 34.95 -12.98
C ASP A 245 6.86 36.39 -13.53
N ASP A 246 6.07 36.62 -14.58
CA ASP A 246 5.92 37.94 -15.21
C ASP A 246 5.51 39.05 -14.23
N GLN A 247 4.75 38.71 -13.19
CA GLN A 247 4.30 39.64 -12.15
C GLN A 247 5.45 40.30 -11.38
N VAL A 248 6.63 39.69 -11.35
CA VAL A 248 7.81 40.20 -10.62
C VAL A 248 8.94 40.62 -11.55
N SER A 249 8.68 40.69 -12.86
CA SER A 249 9.66 41.05 -13.90
C SER A 249 10.45 42.32 -13.59
N ALA A 250 9.78 43.41 -13.20
CA ALA A 250 10.43 44.67 -12.87
C ALA A 250 11.41 44.56 -11.67
N ALA A 251 11.09 43.70 -10.69
CA ALA A 251 12.01 43.44 -9.57
C ALA A 251 13.22 42.61 -10.03
N MET A 252 13.01 41.63 -10.90
CA MET A 252 14.10 40.80 -11.42
C MET A 252 15.04 41.59 -12.34
N GLU A 253 14.49 42.46 -13.20
CA GLU A 253 15.28 43.39 -14.00
C GLU A 253 16.10 44.34 -13.12
N TYR A 254 15.53 44.84 -12.02
CA TYR A 254 16.27 45.67 -11.08
C TYR A 254 17.44 44.92 -10.40
N VAL A 255 17.28 43.63 -10.12
CA VAL A 255 18.29 42.83 -9.41
C VAL A 255 19.36 42.29 -10.36
N PHE A 256 18.95 41.74 -11.51
CA PHE A 256 19.81 40.97 -12.42
C PHE A 256 19.99 41.62 -13.80
N GLY A 257 19.27 42.70 -14.12
CA GLY A 257 19.24 43.30 -15.46
C GLY A 257 20.48 44.12 -15.86
N ASN A 258 21.39 44.37 -14.92
CA ASN A 258 22.60 45.20 -15.15
C ASN A 258 23.93 44.48 -14.88
N THR A 259 23.92 43.14 -14.85
CA THR A 259 25.13 42.38 -14.54
C THR A 259 25.31 41.26 -15.55
N LEU A 260 26.53 41.12 -16.05
CA LEU A 260 26.92 40.00 -16.91
C LEU A 260 27.56 38.90 -16.07
N VAL A 261 27.26 37.65 -16.39
CA VAL A 261 27.90 36.47 -15.82
C VAL A 261 28.89 35.95 -16.86
N CYS A 262 30.15 35.84 -16.47
CA CYS A 262 31.26 35.43 -17.33
C CYS A 262 31.87 34.11 -16.85
N HIS A 263 32.38 33.31 -17.78
CA HIS A 263 33.02 32.03 -17.41
C HIS A 263 34.31 32.22 -16.62
N ASP A 264 35.14 33.20 -16.99
CA ASP A 264 36.48 33.41 -16.46
C ASP A 264 36.84 34.89 -16.30
N ALA A 265 37.89 35.17 -15.54
CA ALA A 265 38.38 36.51 -15.24
C ALA A 265 38.84 37.29 -16.49
N GLU A 266 39.36 36.60 -17.50
CA GLU A 266 39.80 37.23 -18.75
C GLU A 266 38.60 37.78 -19.53
N THR A 267 37.54 36.96 -19.64
CA THR A 267 36.26 37.33 -20.24
C THR A 267 35.61 38.49 -19.49
N ALA A 268 35.56 38.42 -18.15
CA ALA A 268 34.98 39.47 -17.34
C ALA A 268 35.69 40.81 -17.53
N LYS A 269 37.03 40.84 -17.47
CA LYS A 269 37.82 42.07 -17.73
C LYS A 269 37.57 42.60 -19.13
N ARG A 270 37.59 41.73 -20.14
CA ARG A 270 37.41 42.13 -21.54
C ARG A 270 36.05 42.79 -21.78
N VAL A 271 34.99 42.22 -21.20
CA VAL A 271 33.62 42.70 -21.42
C VAL A 271 33.31 43.91 -20.53
N THR A 272 33.73 43.92 -19.26
CA THR A 272 33.49 45.05 -18.35
C THR A 272 34.12 46.35 -18.87
N PHE A 273 35.35 46.30 -19.38
CA PHE A 273 36.09 47.50 -19.77
C PHE A 273 35.92 47.89 -21.26
N ASP A 274 35.18 47.11 -22.05
CA ASP A 274 34.86 47.48 -23.43
C ASP A 274 33.99 48.74 -23.48
N GLN A 275 34.33 49.69 -24.35
CA GLN A 275 33.66 50.99 -24.42
C GLN A 275 32.17 50.91 -24.80
N ASN A 276 31.78 49.88 -25.55
CA ASN A 276 30.41 49.68 -26.01
C ASN A 276 29.59 48.81 -25.05
N VAL A 277 30.24 48.21 -24.04
CA VAL A 277 29.56 47.38 -23.03
C VAL A 277 29.48 48.11 -21.69
N ARG A 278 30.61 48.38 -21.03
CA ARG A 278 30.71 49.06 -19.72
C ARG A 278 29.67 48.61 -18.69
N MET A 279 29.58 47.29 -18.49
CA MET A 279 28.69 46.67 -17.52
C MET A 279 29.48 45.97 -16.42
N ARG A 280 28.89 45.90 -15.21
CA ARG A 280 29.42 45.05 -14.14
C ARG A 280 29.42 43.60 -14.62
N SER A 281 30.53 42.90 -14.43
CA SER A 281 30.64 41.49 -14.77
C SER A 281 31.06 40.67 -13.55
N ILE A 282 30.56 39.45 -13.45
CA ILE A 282 30.86 38.52 -12.35
C ILE A 282 31.26 37.18 -12.95
N THR A 283 32.36 36.61 -12.48
CA THR A 283 32.79 35.27 -12.94
C THR A 283 31.97 34.18 -12.27
N LEU A 284 31.96 32.97 -12.86
CA LEU A 284 31.34 31.79 -12.22
C LEU A 284 31.95 31.48 -10.84
N GLU A 285 33.23 31.80 -10.65
CA GLU A 285 33.94 31.66 -9.37
C GLU A 285 33.58 32.76 -8.35
N GLY A 286 32.94 33.84 -8.80
CA GLY A 286 32.41 34.90 -7.94
C GLY A 286 33.21 36.21 -7.90
N ASP A 287 34.21 36.38 -8.74
CA ASP A 287 34.97 37.64 -8.82
C ASP A 287 34.16 38.72 -9.55
N SER A 288 34.09 39.92 -8.97
CA SER A 288 33.38 41.06 -9.56
C SER A 288 34.35 42.02 -10.25
N TYR A 289 33.99 42.44 -11.46
CA TYR A 289 34.73 43.37 -12.33
C TYR A 289 33.88 44.56 -12.72
#